data_AF-A0A6B1FF17-F1
#
_entry.id   AF-A0A6B1FF17-F1
#
_cell.length_a   1.000
_cell.length_b   1.000
_cell.length_c   1.000
_cell.angle_alpha   90.00
_cell.angle_beta   90.00
_cell.angle_gamma   90.00
#
_symmetry.space_group_name_H-M   'P 1'
#
loop_
_entity.id
_entity.type
_entity.pdbx_description
1 polymer ?
#
loop_
_entity_poly.entity_id
_entity_poly.type
_entity_poly.pdbx_seq_one_letter_code
_entity_poly.pdbx_strand_id
1 'polypeptide(L)'
;MLGALIPGTWDALAELQSNDFERSVFAQHPVLAGIRDAMAGAGAAIARMTGSGSVVFGVFDDRVAAAAAADRVRTMDGVAAVRTVSTLTALPPVRRTAAPGST
;
A
#
# COMPACT_ATOMS: atom_id res chain seq x y z
N MET A 1 15.04 -24.12 4.67
CA MET A 1 14.95 -23.12 5.75
C MET A 1 14.48 -21.79 5.17
N LEU A 2 13.19 -21.68 4.85
CA LEU A 2 12.54 -20.42 4.49
C LEU A 2 11.13 -20.46 5.11
N GLY A 3 11.07 -20.27 6.42
CA GLY A 3 9.82 -19.94 7.09
C GLY A 3 9.52 -18.48 6.80
N ALA A 4 9.02 -18.20 5.60
CA ALA A 4 8.70 -16.86 5.17
C ALA A 4 7.71 -16.24 6.17
N LEU A 5 8.16 -15.16 6.82
CA LEU A 5 7.35 -14.23 7.58
C LEU A 5 6.13 -13.91 6.70
N ILE A 6 4.93 -14.37 7.06
CA ILE A 6 3.72 -13.70 6.58
C ILE A 6 3.66 -12.45 7.43
N PRO A 7 3.88 -11.24 6.87
CA PRO A 7 3.66 -10.02 7.64
C PRO A 7 2.18 -10.02 8.01
N GLY A 8 1.88 -10.20 9.29
CA GLY A 8 0.50 -10.24 9.78
C GLY A 8 -0.16 -8.85 9.79
N THR A 9 0.59 -7.80 9.43
CA THR A 9 0.17 -6.41 9.47
C THR A 9 0.68 -5.65 8.24
N TRP A 10 0.01 -4.56 7.90
CA TRP A 10 0.42 -3.68 6.81
C TRP A 10 1.76 -3.00 7.08
N ASP A 11 2.04 -2.63 8.33
CA ASP A 11 3.32 -1.99 8.72
C ASP A 11 4.52 -2.87 8.40
N ALA A 12 4.44 -4.16 8.75
CA ALA A 12 5.54 -5.10 8.50
C ALA A 12 5.74 -5.34 6.99
N LEU A 13 4.67 -5.26 6.19
CA LEU A 13 4.80 -5.32 4.73
C LEU A 13 5.37 -4.01 4.15
N ALA A 14 5.00 -2.85 4.73
CA ALA A 14 5.47 -1.54 4.32
C ALA A 14 7.00 -1.40 4.40
N GLU A 15 7.63 -2.06 5.38
CA GLU A 15 9.09 -2.11 5.53
C GLU A 15 9.80 -2.99 4.49
N LEU A 16 9.13 -4.02 3.99
CA LEU A 16 9.71 -5.02 3.08
C LEU A 16 9.50 -4.70 1.60
N GLN A 17 8.55 -3.83 1.28
CA GLN A 17 8.14 -3.56 -0.09
C GLN A 17 8.98 -2.47 -0.76
N SER A 18 9.40 -2.74 -2.00
CA SER A 18 10.07 -1.79 -2.88
C SER A 18 9.56 -1.95 -4.31
N ASN A 19 9.79 -0.92 -5.14
CA ASN A 19 9.57 -0.98 -6.57
C ASN A 19 10.72 -0.24 -7.27
N ASP A 20 11.56 -0.99 -7.98
CA ASP A 20 12.78 -0.48 -8.59
C ASP A 20 12.53 0.57 -9.69
N PHE A 21 11.32 0.58 -10.28
CA PHE A 21 10.92 1.55 -11.29
C PHE A 21 10.59 2.92 -10.71
N GLU A 22 10.27 3.02 -9.41
CA GLU A 22 9.86 4.30 -8.79
C GLU A 22 10.91 5.39 -9.00
N ARG A 23 12.19 5.06 -8.84
CA ARG A 23 13.27 6.05 -8.97
C ARG A 23 13.28 6.68 -10.37
N SER A 24 13.25 5.87 -11.43
CA SER A 24 13.35 6.35 -12.80
C SER A 24 12.04 6.95 -13.31
N VAL A 25 10.90 6.37 -12.92
CA VAL A 25 9.57 6.83 -13.33
C VAL A 25 9.20 8.13 -12.63
N PHE A 26 9.48 8.29 -11.34
CA PHE A 26 9.16 9.54 -10.62
C PHE A 26 10.02 10.71 -11.07
N ALA A 27 11.27 10.46 -11.49
CA ALA A 27 12.12 11.50 -12.07
C ALA A 27 11.54 12.04 -13.38
N GLN A 28 10.94 11.18 -14.21
CA GLN A 28 10.35 11.54 -15.50
C GLN A 28 8.89 12.02 -15.38
N HIS A 29 8.17 11.53 -14.38
CA HIS A 29 6.76 11.81 -14.14
C HIS A 29 6.52 12.19 -12.66
N PRO A 30 6.90 13.41 -12.24
CA PRO A 30 6.80 13.84 -10.83
C PRO A 30 5.39 13.79 -10.25
N VAL A 31 4.36 13.88 -11.11
CA VAL A 31 2.96 13.73 -10.71
C VAL A 31 2.71 12.40 -9.99
N LEU A 32 3.37 11.31 -10.39
CA LEU A 32 3.20 10.00 -9.77
C LEU A 32 3.79 9.96 -8.35
N ALA A 33 4.92 10.63 -8.12
CA ALA A 33 5.47 10.82 -6.79
C ALA A 33 4.53 11.67 -5.93
N GLY A 34 3.97 12.75 -6.49
CA GLY A 34 2.99 13.58 -5.80
C GLY A 34 1.74 12.80 -5.37
N ILE A 35 1.23 11.92 -6.23
CA ILE A 35 0.08 11.05 -5.91
C ILE A 35 0.42 10.07 -4.78
N ARG A 36 1.60 9.44 -4.83
CA ARG A 36 2.10 8.57 -3.76
C ARG A 36 2.18 9.33 -2.43
N ASP A 37 2.76 10.53 -2.45
CA ASP A 37 2.96 11.36 -1.26
C ASP A 37 1.63 11.87 -0.69
N ALA A 38 0.67 12.19 -1.56
CA ALA A 38 -0.68 12.56 -1.14
C ALA A 38 -1.40 11.40 -0.43
N MET A 39 -1.21 10.16 -0.89
CA MET A 39 -1.76 8.97 -0.22
C MET A 39 -1.05 8.70 1.12
N ALA A 40 0.29 8.76 1.14
CA ALA A 40 1.06 8.58 2.37
C ALA A 40 0.70 9.64 3.43
N GLY A 41 0.64 10.91 3.05
CA GLY A 41 0.23 12.01 3.93
C GLY A 41 -1.23 11.96 4.38
N ALA A 42 -2.07 11.17 3.72
CA ALA A 42 -3.44 10.89 4.13
C ALA A 42 -3.57 9.65 5.03
N GLY A 43 -2.47 9.02 5.42
CA GLY A 43 -2.46 7.88 6.34
C GLY A 43 -2.50 6.50 5.67
N ALA A 44 -2.03 6.39 4.43
CA ALA A 44 -1.83 5.07 3.82
C ALA A 44 -0.72 4.31 4.55
N ALA A 45 -0.99 3.08 4.99
CA ALA A 45 0.02 2.17 5.54
C ALA A 45 1.06 1.79 4.48
N ILE A 46 0.61 1.69 3.22
CA ILE A 46 1.47 1.51 2.05
C ILE A 46 1.01 2.50 0.99
N ALA A 47 1.95 3.23 0.37
CA ALA A 47 1.71 4.00 -0.85
C ALA A 47 2.86 3.77 -1.83
N ARG A 48 2.57 3.25 -3.03
CA ARG A 48 3.58 2.89 -4.05
C ARG A 48 3.00 2.86 -5.46
N MET A 49 3.89 2.82 -6.44
CA MET A 49 3.57 2.38 -7.80
C MET A 49 3.42 0.86 -7.88
N THR A 50 2.50 0.37 -8.72
CA THR A 50 2.40 -1.06 -9.07
C THR A 50 3.10 -1.37 -10.40
N GLY A 51 4.00 -2.35 -10.40
CA GLY A 51 4.82 -2.70 -11.57
C GLY A 51 5.60 -1.50 -12.13
N SER A 52 5.69 -1.37 -13.45
CA SER A 52 6.31 -0.21 -14.11
C SER A 52 5.40 1.02 -14.19
N GLY A 53 4.24 1.01 -13.53
CA GLY A 53 3.28 2.11 -13.55
C GLY A 53 2.33 2.10 -14.75
N SER A 54 1.53 3.15 -14.96
CA SER A 54 1.49 4.43 -14.21
C SER A 54 0.59 4.42 -12.96
N VAL A 55 0.08 3.25 -12.57
CA VAL A 55 -0.83 3.15 -11.43
C VAL A 55 -0.06 3.28 -10.12
N VAL A 56 -0.52 4.20 -9.27
CA VAL A 56 -0.11 4.33 -7.86
C VAL A 56 -1.27 3.83 -7.00
N PHE A 57 -0.97 3.03 -5.98
CA PHE A 57 -1.95 2.51 -5.05
C PHE A 57 -1.60 2.91 -3.61
N GLY A 58 -2.63 2.93 -2.76
CA GLY A 58 -2.54 3.15 -1.33
C GLY A 58 -3.36 2.11 -0.57
N VAL A 59 -2.83 1.60 0.54
CA VAL A 59 -3.54 0.69 1.46
C VAL A 59 -3.86 1.44 2.73
N PHE A 60 -5.13 1.38 3.16
CA PHE A 60 -5.65 2.10 4.32
C PHE A 60 -6.45 1.15 5.20
N ASP A 61 -6.27 1.25 6.52
CA ASP A 61 -7.11 0.54 7.50
C ASP A 61 -8.45 1.26 7.73
N ASP A 62 -8.52 2.56 7.41
CA ASP A 62 -9.72 3.38 7.56
C ASP A 62 -10.29 3.81 6.20
N ARG A 63 -11.59 3.58 6.05
CA ARG A 63 -12.37 3.97 4.86
C ARG A 63 -12.48 5.47 4.71
N VAL A 64 -12.53 6.22 5.81
CA VAL A 64 -12.62 7.68 5.77
C VAL A 64 -11.30 8.27 5.27
N ALA A 65 -10.17 7.80 5.81
CA ALA A 65 -8.84 8.14 5.30
C ALA A 65 -8.67 7.81 3.80
N ALA A 66 -9.09 6.61 3.37
CA ALA A 66 -9.04 6.20 1.98
C ALA A 66 -9.88 7.10 1.06
N ALA A 67 -11.09 7.50 1.50
CA ALA A 67 -11.96 8.41 0.76
C ALA A 67 -11.35 9.81 0.65
N ALA A 68 -10.83 10.36 1.75
CA ALA A 68 -10.17 11.66 1.76
C ALA A 68 -8.93 11.70 0.86
N ALA A 69 -8.13 10.63 0.86
CA ALA A 69 -7.01 10.47 -0.05
C ALA A 69 -7.47 10.45 -1.52
N ALA A 70 -8.53 9.69 -1.82
CA ALA A 70 -9.08 9.59 -3.16
C ALA A 70 -9.62 10.95 -3.66
N ASP A 71 -10.31 11.70 -2.81
CA ASP A 71 -10.81 13.04 -3.15
C ASP A 71 -9.68 14.02 -3.43
N ARG A 72 -8.63 14.01 -2.59
CA ARG A 72 -7.43 14.82 -2.85
C ARG A 72 -6.80 14.46 -4.19
N VAL A 73 -6.59 13.18 -4.47
CA VAL A 73 -5.95 12.73 -5.73
C VAL A 73 -6.80 13.08 -6.96
N ARG A 74 -8.13 13.01 -6.88
CA ARG A 74 -9.02 13.41 -7.99
C ARG A 74 -8.85 14.87 -8.41
N THR A 75 -8.43 15.74 -7.49
CA THR A 75 -8.23 17.17 -7.76
C THR A 75 -6.85 17.51 -8.32
N MET A 76 -5.95 16.53 -8.43
CA MET A 76 -4.60 16.75 -8.95
C MET A 76 -4.59 16.76 -10.48
N ASP A 77 -3.81 17.68 -11.06
CA ASP A 77 -3.62 17.74 -12.52
C ASP A 77 -2.97 16.47 -13.06
N GLY A 78 -3.46 15.98 -14.20
CA GLY A 78 -2.92 14.79 -14.88
C GLY A 78 -3.44 13.44 -14.34
N VAL A 79 -4.37 13.44 -13.38
CA VAL A 79 -5.00 12.20 -12.89
C VAL A 79 -6.18 11.80 -13.79
N ALA A 80 -6.02 10.71 -14.52
CA ALA A 80 -7.08 10.20 -15.41
C ALA A 80 -8.24 9.53 -14.67
N ALA A 81 -7.94 8.78 -13.60
CA ALA A 81 -8.97 8.04 -12.85
C ALA A 81 -8.49 7.70 -11.44
N VAL A 82 -9.44 7.72 -10.49
CA VAL A 82 -9.25 7.22 -9.12
C VAL A 82 -10.32 6.18 -8.81
N ARG A 83 -9.91 5.07 -8.18
CA ARG A 83 -10.80 4.00 -7.74
C ARG A 83 -10.48 3.66 -6.29
N THR A 84 -11.52 3.55 -5.47
CA THR A 84 -11.43 3.06 -4.10
C THR A 84 -12.10 1.70 -4.07
N VAL A 85 -11.33 0.66 -3.71
CA VAL A 85 -11.83 -0.72 -3.64
C VAL A 85 -11.83 -1.14 -2.18
N SER A 86 -12.99 -1.59 -1.71
CA SER A 86 -13.11 -2.17 -0.37
C SER A 86 -12.72 -3.63 -0.42
N THR A 87 -11.63 -4.02 0.24
CA THR A 87 -11.23 -5.42 0.33
C THR A 87 -11.98 -6.08 1.50
N LEU A 88 -12.59 -7.24 1.25
CA LEU A 88 -13.23 -8.07 2.26
C LEU A 88 -12.32 -9.27 2.57
N THR A 89 -11.20 -9.05 3.25
CA THR A 89 -10.44 -10.15 3.86
C THR A 89 -9.65 -9.67 5.07
N ALA A 90 -10.26 -9.74 6.24
CA ALA A 90 -9.51 -10.10 7.44
C ALA A 90 -10.00 -11.51 7.82
N LEU A 91 -9.29 -12.54 7.35
CA LEU A 91 -9.33 -13.79 8.11
C LEU A 91 -8.87 -13.42 9.53
N PRO A 92 -9.53 -13.93 10.59
CA PRO A 92 -9.07 -13.69 11.94
C PRO A 92 -7.57 -14.02 12.02
N PRO A 93 -6.77 -13.23 12.76
CA PRO A 93 -5.33 -13.43 12.83
C PRO A 93 -5.05 -14.90 13.13
N VAL A 94 -4.26 -15.54 12.28
CA VAL A 94 -3.92 -16.96 12.42
C VAL A 94 -3.20 -17.13 13.76
N ARG A 95 -3.91 -17.64 14.78
CA ARG A 95 -3.29 -17.99 16.06
C ARG A 95 -2.30 -19.10 15.77
N ARG A 96 -1.01 -18.85 16.01
CA ARG A 96 0.00 -19.91 16.06
C ARG A 96 -0.36 -20.83 17.21
N THR A 97 -0.83 -22.04 16.92
CA THR A 97 -0.73 -23.11 17.89
C THR A 97 0.76 -23.35 18.13
N ALA A 98 1.20 -23.25 19.38
CA ALA A 98 2.53 -23.70 19.75
C ALA A 98 2.65 -25.17 19.35
N ALA A 99 3.79 -25.55 18.76
CA ALA A 99 4.05 -26.94 18.40
C ALA A 99 3.98 -27.81 19.67
N PRO A 100 3.33 -28.98 19.62
CA PRO A 100 3.36 -29.91 20.74
C PRO A 100 4.77 -30.52 20.86
N GLY A 101 5.41 -30.32 22.02
CA GLY A 101 6.57 -31.09 22.44
C GLY A 101 7.92 -30.36 22.32
N SER A 102 8.32 -29.70 23.40
CA SER A 102 9.72 -29.63 23.80
C SER A 102 9.80 -29.94 25.29
N THR A 103 9.89 -31.22 25.60
CA THR A 103 10.44 -31.76 26.85
C THR A 103 11.63 -32.61 26.47
#